data_AF-F0YZQ3-F1
#
_entry.id   AF-F0YZQ3-F1
#
_cell.length_a   1.000
_cell.length_b   1.000
_cell.length_c   1.000
_cell.angle_alpha   90.00
_cell.angle_beta   90.00
_cell.angle_gamma   90.00
#
_symmetry.space_group_name_H-M   'P 1'
#
loop_
_entity.id
_entity.type
_entity.pdbx_description
1 polymer ?
#
loop_
_entity_poly.entity_id
_entity_poly.type
_entity_poly.pdbx_seq_one_letter_code
_entity_poly.pdbx_strand_id
1 'polypeptide(L)'
;MKKKGAEIDKKVEELNDKFLEEEKKTERLRKNALDMKAALEEKDSIIWTERKRNSELADEIESLRQKLEMAEKERAKKASEFIEKTSLIIEQSESREKEIEDLQKSLEEADCIITEYREKIASSKDGSEAIKAVNRDLEAQILVFRRRILEMEEKVADLLAEKKDLDILIQQLREENVALNAHNDELQSAVQELEVVVKNMPLSVENVCIETKKALLYTIPKCPVDMDDFDECFSYNFTNIGFDKTDEAANELVDYVKQTVFRGVPLLIKRGPGINLANCLANTIYGQSHARVFSYKSGMKLSEIEKLLADNNDRVICIDGFIGTCNEIELVPILEQHRDKIIVLTYMYDKTLRYVPVEILSSFCFISMDRFHALMKIKDITEDSSEIMEKDSPNQNKCKDNRSRKIFMEIAQECGIDFATASAMTDSIEDEASMNRILLFTLLPFVVSVIGVNPYNCSKRLQKYAGESGRCPNKETIMRWFG
;
A
#
# COMPACT_ATOMS: atom_id res chain seq x y z
N MET A 1 -57.55 37.56 188.51
CA MET A 1 -56.38 36.91 187.88
C MET A 1 -56.75 35.67 187.05
N LYS A 2 -57.86 35.69 186.27
CA LYS A 2 -58.28 34.59 185.38
C LYS A 2 -58.19 34.92 183.87
N LYS A 3 -57.60 36.07 183.49
CA LYS A 3 -57.64 36.59 182.10
C LYS A 3 -56.29 36.69 181.36
N LYS A 4 -55.14 36.55 182.05
CA LYS A 4 -53.79 36.70 181.43
C LYS A 4 -53.10 35.38 181.04
N GLY A 5 -53.53 34.24 181.55
CA GLY A 5 -52.96 32.93 181.15
C GLY A 5 -53.38 32.51 179.74
N ALA A 6 -54.66 32.71 179.39
CA ALA A 6 -55.22 32.32 178.10
C ALA A 6 -54.64 33.08 176.88
N GLU A 7 -53.98 34.23 177.08
CA GLU A 7 -53.42 35.04 176.00
C GLU A 7 -51.98 34.64 175.64
N ILE A 8 -51.26 34.03 176.59
CA ILE A 8 -49.91 33.49 176.37
C ILE A 8 -50.00 32.13 175.67
N ASP A 9 -50.92 31.28 176.10
CA ASP A 9 -51.14 29.96 175.48
C ASP A 9 -51.51 30.10 174.00
N LYS A 10 -52.37 31.08 173.65
CA LYS A 10 -52.73 31.37 172.26
C LYS A 10 -51.55 31.85 171.39
N LYS A 11 -50.59 32.60 171.98
CA LYS A 11 -49.38 33.06 171.27
C LYS A 11 -48.36 31.96 171.04
N VAL A 12 -48.25 31.02 171.97
CA VAL A 12 -47.41 29.82 171.81
C VAL A 12 -48.01 28.92 170.73
N GLU A 13 -49.34 28.79 170.68
CA GLU A 13 -50.05 28.05 169.64
C GLU A 13 -49.83 28.68 168.24
N GLU A 14 -49.96 30.00 168.09
CA GLU A 14 -49.66 30.70 166.83
C GLU A 14 -48.20 30.60 166.38
N LEU A 15 -47.25 30.59 167.31
CA LEU A 15 -45.83 30.42 167.00
C LEU A 15 -45.51 28.98 166.59
N ASN A 16 -46.13 27.99 167.24
CA ASN A 16 -46.04 26.60 166.83
C ASN A 16 -46.64 26.38 165.46
N ASP A 17 -47.78 26.99 165.15
CA ASP A 17 -48.39 26.89 163.81
C ASP A 17 -47.51 27.51 162.73
N LYS A 18 -46.89 28.68 162.99
CA LYS A 18 -45.92 29.30 162.07
C LYS A 18 -44.66 28.49 161.89
N PHE A 19 -44.15 27.89 162.97
CA PHE A 19 -42.98 27.01 162.91
C PHE A 19 -43.30 25.76 162.08
N LEU A 20 -44.47 25.15 162.31
CA LEU A 20 -44.97 24.00 161.56
C LEU A 20 -45.18 24.35 160.07
N GLU A 21 -45.57 25.58 159.76
CA GLU A 21 -45.79 26.04 158.39
C GLU A 21 -44.47 26.34 157.65
N GLU A 22 -43.49 26.95 158.32
CA GLU A 22 -42.12 27.10 157.79
C GLU A 22 -41.39 25.75 157.70
N GLU A 23 -41.62 24.82 158.62
CA GLU A 23 -41.11 23.44 158.55
C GLU A 23 -41.72 22.70 157.34
N LYS A 24 -43.04 22.82 157.12
CA LYS A 24 -43.69 22.31 155.90
C LYS A 24 -43.15 22.97 154.63
N LYS A 25 -42.82 24.26 154.68
CA LYS A 25 -42.27 25.00 153.53
C LYS A 25 -40.83 24.61 153.24
N THR A 26 -40.00 24.43 154.26
CA THR A 26 -38.63 23.92 154.11
C THR A 26 -38.64 22.47 153.62
N GLU A 27 -39.55 21.62 154.10
CA GLU A 27 -39.73 20.25 153.59
C GLU A 27 -40.14 20.24 152.11
N ARG A 28 -41.05 21.14 151.69
CA ARG A 28 -41.41 21.32 150.27
C ARG A 28 -40.23 21.80 149.42
N LEU A 29 -39.44 22.75 149.92
CA LEU A 29 -38.24 23.22 149.22
C LEU A 29 -37.19 22.12 149.10
N ARG A 30 -37.02 21.30 150.14
CA ARG A 30 -36.13 20.13 150.13
C ARG A 30 -36.57 19.11 149.10
N LYS A 31 -37.87 18.83 149.04
CA LYS A 31 -38.47 17.96 148.03
C LYS A 31 -38.26 18.50 146.61
N ASN A 32 -38.55 19.79 146.38
CA ASN A 32 -38.32 20.43 145.08
C ASN A 32 -36.84 20.40 144.68
N ALA A 33 -35.91 20.61 145.61
CA ALA A 33 -34.47 20.54 145.32
C ALA A 33 -34.03 19.12 144.95
N LEU A 34 -34.60 18.10 145.60
CA LEU A 34 -34.38 16.70 145.24
C LEU A 34 -34.96 16.37 143.86
N ASP A 35 -36.18 16.82 143.57
CA ASP A 35 -36.84 16.64 142.27
C ASP A 35 -36.05 17.36 141.15
N MET A 36 -35.56 18.58 141.40
CA MET A 36 -34.70 19.30 140.46
C MET A 36 -33.35 18.61 140.25
N LYS A 37 -32.76 18.03 141.29
CA LYS A 37 -31.51 17.28 141.18
C LYS A 37 -31.72 16.01 140.34
N ALA A 38 -32.80 15.27 140.58
CA ALA A 38 -33.17 14.11 139.78
C ALA A 38 -33.41 14.49 138.30
N ALA A 39 -34.12 15.60 138.06
CA ALA A 39 -34.32 16.11 136.69
C ALA A 39 -33.01 16.55 136.02
N LEU A 40 -32.05 17.09 136.78
CA LEU A 40 -30.73 17.45 136.27
C LEU A 40 -29.93 16.21 135.88
N GLU A 41 -29.93 15.19 136.74
CA GLU A 41 -29.27 13.89 136.47
C GLU A 41 -29.88 13.20 135.24
N GLU A 42 -31.21 13.28 135.06
CA GLU A 42 -31.89 12.80 133.86
C GLU A 42 -31.45 13.59 132.60
N LYS A 43 -31.36 14.93 132.69
CA LYS A 43 -30.89 15.77 131.58
C LYS A 43 -29.44 15.50 131.21
N ASP A 44 -28.56 15.31 132.19
CA ASP A 44 -27.17 14.95 131.96
C ASP A 44 -27.04 13.58 131.28
N SER A 45 -27.89 12.62 131.68
CA SER A 45 -27.98 11.32 131.01
C SER A 45 -28.39 11.46 129.54
N ILE A 46 -29.43 12.27 129.25
CA ILE A 46 -29.87 12.56 127.87
C ILE A 46 -28.74 13.22 127.06
N ILE A 47 -28.10 14.25 127.60
CA ILE A 47 -26.98 14.95 126.92
C ILE A 47 -25.84 13.98 126.63
N TRP A 48 -25.52 13.08 127.56
CA TRP A 48 -24.49 12.08 127.34
C TRP A 48 -24.86 11.12 126.20
N THR A 49 -26.11 10.64 126.16
CA THR A 49 -26.59 9.78 125.06
C THR A 49 -26.58 10.50 123.71
N GLU A 50 -26.97 11.78 123.65
CA GLU A 50 -26.94 12.61 122.44
C GLU A 50 -25.51 12.88 121.97
N ARG A 51 -24.57 13.16 122.90
CA ARG A 51 -23.15 13.32 122.55
C ARG A 51 -22.57 12.04 121.99
N LYS A 52 -22.90 10.89 122.59
CA LYS A 52 -22.50 9.58 122.08
C LYS A 52 -23.04 9.34 120.67
N ARG A 53 -24.34 9.59 120.46
CA ARG A 53 -25.00 9.48 119.16
C ARG A 53 -24.38 10.42 118.11
N ASN A 54 -24.07 11.66 118.47
CA ASN A 54 -23.41 12.60 117.57
C ASN A 54 -21.98 12.19 117.20
N SER A 55 -21.26 11.59 118.14
CA SER A 55 -19.94 11.00 117.84
C SER A 55 -20.08 9.86 116.84
N GLU A 56 -21.02 8.94 117.06
CA GLU A 56 -21.30 7.82 116.15
C GLU A 56 -21.71 8.30 114.75
N LEU A 57 -22.57 9.33 114.66
CA LEU A 57 -22.96 9.96 113.40
C LEU A 57 -21.80 10.66 112.70
N ALA A 58 -20.89 11.30 113.44
CA ALA A 58 -19.71 11.94 112.87
C ALA A 58 -18.77 10.89 112.24
N ASP A 59 -18.56 9.76 112.93
CA ASP A 59 -17.78 8.63 112.41
C ASP A 59 -18.43 8.03 111.16
N GLU A 60 -19.77 7.92 111.13
CA GLU A 60 -20.52 7.44 109.97
C GLU A 60 -20.43 8.40 108.77
N ILE A 61 -20.56 9.72 109.00
CA ILE A 61 -20.38 10.75 107.97
C ILE A 61 -18.98 10.69 107.37
N GLU A 62 -17.95 10.54 108.21
CA GLU A 62 -16.56 10.44 107.73
C GLU A 62 -16.35 9.17 106.90
N SER A 63 -16.90 8.03 107.34
CA SER A 63 -16.90 6.79 106.56
C SER A 63 -17.59 6.95 105.20
N LEU A 64 -18.75 7.64 105.16
CA LEU A 64 -19.48 7.89 103.92
C LEU A 64 -18.73 8.86 103.00
N ARG A 65 -18.07 9.89 103.53
CA ARG A 65 -17.22 10.81 102.74
C ARG A 65 -16.07 10.08 102.06
N GLN A 66 -15.39 9.19 102.79
CA GLN A 66 -14.33 8.36 102.22
C GLN A 66 -14.85 7.44 101.12
N LYS A 67 -16.02 6.81 101.32
CA LYS A 67 -16.67 6.00 100.28
C LYS A 67 -17.05 6.81 99.05
N LEU A 68 -17.56 8.03 99.24
CA LEU A 68 -17.91 8.94 98.14
C LEU A 68 -16.66 9.35 97.34
N GLU A 69 -15.58 9.74 98.02
CA GLU A 69 -14.33 10.12 97.36
C GLU A 69 -13.72 8.96 96.55
N MET A 70 -13.75 7.75 97.12
CA MET A 70 -13.31 6.54 96.41
C MET A 70 -14.19 6.25 95.18
N ALA A 71 -15.51 6.39 95.29
CA ALA A 71 -16.43 6.21 94.17
C ALA A 71 -16.25 7.27 93.08
N GLU A 72 -15.99 8.53 93.45
CA GLU A 72 -15.70 9.62 92.51
C GLU A 72 -14.39 9.39 91.76
N LYS A 73 -13.33 8.97 92.47
CA LYS A 73 -12.05 8.59 91.85
C LYS A 73 -12.21 7.41 90.89
N GLU A 74 -12.98 6.40 91.28
CA GLU A 74 -13.24 5.24 90.41
C GLU A 74 -14.07 5.62 89.18
N ARG A 75 -15.07 6.51 89.34
CA ARG A 75 -15.86 7.04 88.22
C ARG A 75 -15.01 7.87 87.27
N ALA A 76 -14.13 8.73 87.78
CA ALA A 76 -13.21 9.52 86.97
C ALA A 76 -12.23 8.63 86.20
N LYS A 77 -11.70 7.59 86.85
CA LYS A 77 -10.83 6.60 86.19
C LYS A 77 -11.57 5.88 85.05
N LYS A 78 -12.79 5.38 85.29
CA LYS A 78 -13.61 4.72 84.27
C LYS A 78 -13.96 5.67 83.11
N ALA A 79 -14.24 6.94 83.40
CA ALA A 79 -14.50 7.94 82.37
C ALA A 79 -13.27 8.20 81.49
N SER A 80 -12.08 8.31 82.10
CA SER A 80 -10.81 8.46 81.37
C SER A 80 -10.52 7.25 80.47
N GLU A 81 -10.66 6.03 80.99
CA GLU A 81 -10.48 4.80 80.21
C GLU A 81 -11.49 4.69 79.05
N PHE A 82 -12.72 5.17 79.24
CA PHE A 82 -13.73 5.21 78.18
C PHE A 82 -13.38 6.22 77.08
N ILE A 83 -12.90 7.42 77.46
CA ILE A 83 -12.45 8.44 76.50
C ILE A 83 -11.28 7.90 75.68
N GLU A 84 -10.28 7.31 76.32
CA GLU A 84 -9.10 6.75 75.65
C GLU A 84 -9.49 5.63 74.65
N LYS A 85 -10.37 4.71 75.05
CA LYS A 85 -10.91 3.68 74.16
C LYS A 85 -11.69 4.27 72.98
N THR A 86 -12.47 5.32 73.23
CA THR A 86 -13.26 5.98 72.19
C THR A 86 -12.35 6.67 71.18
N SER A 87 -11.32 7.38 71.62
CA SER A 87 -10.33 8.01 70.73
C SER A 87 -9.63 6.98 69.85
N LEU A 88 -9.21 5.84 70.42
CA LEU A 88 -8.58 4.76 69.64
C LEU A 88 -9.51 4.19 68.57
N ILE A 89 -10.81 4.04 68.88
CA ILE A 89 -11.81 3.56 67.91
C ILE A 89 -12.01 4.59 66.79
N ILE A 90 -12.03 5.89 67.11
CA ILE A 90 -12.15 6.96 66.11
C ILE A 90 -10.94 6.93 65.16
N GLU A 91 -9.72 6.89 65.68
CA GLU A 91 -8.50 6.82 64.87
C GLU A 91 -8.50 5.59 63.94
N GLN A 92 -8.92 4.43 64.44
CA GLN A 92 -9.06 3.21 63.64
C GLN A 92 -10.15 3.35 62.55
N SER A 93 -11.25 4.03 62.87
CA SER A 93 -12.34 4.29 61.91
C SER A 93 -11.86 5.19 60.77
N GLU A 94 -11.18 6.30 61.09
CA GLU A 94 -10.63 7.23 60.10
C GLU A 94 -9.57 6.56 59.22
N SER A 95 -8.73 5.69 59.80
CA SER A 95 -7.77 4.89 59.02
C SER A 95 -8.45 3.96 58.03
N ARG A 96 -9.51 3.26 58.46
CA ARG A 96 -10.28 2.36 57.58
C ARG A 96 -11.05 3.11 56.50
N GLU A 97 -11.55 4.30 56.81
CA GLU A 97 -12.26 5.15 55.85
C GLU A 97 -11.34 5.56 54.69
N LYS A 98 -10.09 5.94 55.00
CA LYS A 98 -9.06 6.20 53.99
C LYS A 98 -8.75 4.97 53.13
N GLU A 99 -8.60 3.79 53.76
CA GLU A 99 -8.39 2.54 53.01
C GLU A 99 -9.56 2.23 52.06
N ILE A 100 -10.80 2.50 52.47
CA ILE A 100 -11.99 2.34 51.62
C ILE A 100 -11.94 3.31 50.44
N GLU A 101 -11.62 4.58 50.64
CA GLU A 101 -11.51 5.56 49.55
C GLU A 101 -10.43 5.16 48.53
N ASP A 102 -9.27 4.68 49.00
CA ASP A 102 -8.20 4.24 48.10
C ASP A 102 -8.59 2.97 47.32
N LEU A 103 -9.29 2.03 47.97
CA LEU A 103 -9.83 0.85 47.29
C LEU A 103 -10.92 1.21 46.26
N GLN A 104 -11.75 2.22 46.54
CA GLN A 104 -12.76 2.71 45.60
C GLN A 104 -12.12 3.30 44.34
N LYS A 105 -11.08 4.14 44.49
CA LYS A 105 -10.34 4.68 43.35
C LYS A 105 -9.70 3.57 42.52
N SER A 106 -9.08 2.59 43.17
CA SER A 106 -8.48 1.45 42.46
C SER A 106 -9.52 0.61 41.72
N LEU A 107 -10.74 0.48 42.25
CA LEU A 107 -11.84 -0.21 41.59
C LEU A 107 -12.33 0.55 40.35
N GLU A 108 -12.46 1.88 40.42
CA GLU A 108 -12.83 2.73 39.28
C GLU A 108 -11.79 2.65 38.15
N GLU A 109 -10.51 2.65 38.50
CA GLU A 109 -9.41 2.46 37.54
C GLU A 109 -9.49 1.07 36.87
N ALA A 110 -9.74 0.02 37.64
CA ALA A 110 -9.89 -1.34 37.11
C ALA A 110 -11.11 -1.45 36.17
N ASP A 111 -12.23 -0.82 36.51
CA ASP A 111 -13.43 -0.79 35.66
C ASP A 111 -13.15 -0.03 34.34
N CYS A 112 -12.44 1.09 34.38
CA CYS A 112 -11.98 1.78 33.16
C CYS A 112 -11.16 0.84 32.27
N ILE A 113 -10.17 0.14 32.84
CA ILE A 113 -9.34 -0.81 32.08
C ILE A 113 -10.18 -1.95 31.47
N ILE A 114 -11.14 -2.50 32.22
CA ILE A 114 -12.05 -3.54 31.71
C ILE A 114 -12.86 -3.03 30.52
N THR A 115 -13.38 -1.79 30.58
CA THR A 115 -14.14 -1.21 29.47
C THR A 115 -13.27 -1.04 28.22
N GLU A 116 -12.04 -0.53 28.35
CA GLU A 116 -11.11 -0.42 27.22
C GLU A 116 -10.79 -1.78 26.59
N TYR A 117 -10.56 -2.82 27.40
CA TYR A 117 -10.31 -4.16 26.88
C TYR A 117 -11.54 -4.75 26.19
N ARG A 118 -12.76 -4.48 26.67
CA ARG A 118 -14.00 -4.90 26.00
C ARG A 118 -14.14 -4.25 24.62
N GLU A 119 -13.83 -2.96 24.49
CA GLU A 119 -13.84 -2.25 23.21
C GLU A 119 -12.77 -2.78 22.24
N LYS A 120 -11.55 -3.07 22.74
CA LYS A 120 -10.49 -3.73 21.96
C LYS A 120 -10.89 -5.13 21.49
N ILE A 121 -11.60 -5.90 22.31
CA ILE A 121 -12.10 -7.23 21.93
C ILE A 121 -13.22 -7.11 20.89
N ALA A 122 -14.14 -6.16 21.04
CA ALA A 122 -15.22 -5.92 20.08
C ALA A 122 -14.66 -5.54 18.69
N SER A 123 -13.76 -4.56 18.64
CA SER A 123 -13.08 -4.16 17.40
C SER A 123 -12.24 -5.29 16.77
N SER A 124 -11.60 -6.13 17.58
CA SER A 124 -10.85 -7.30 17.10
C SER A 124 -11.75 -8.41 16.55
N LYS A 125 -12.94 -8.60 17.14
CA LYS A 125 -13.93 -9.59 16.68
C LYS A 125 -14.46 -9.24 15.28
N ASP A 126 -14.74 -7.97 15.03
CA ASP A 126 -15.14 -7.48 13.70
C ASP A 126 -14.03 -7.73 12.67
N GLY A 127 -12.76 -7.53 13.06
CA GLY A 127 -11.60 -7.89 12.24
C GLY A 127 -11.50 -9.39 11.95
N SER A 128 -11.79 -10.26 12.93
CA SER A 128 -11.80 -11.72 12.73
C SER A 128 -12.90 -12.18 11.77
N GLU A 129 -14.08 -11.57 11.84
CA GLU A 129 -15.18 -11.86 10.92
C GLU A 129 -14.87 -11.39 9.50
N ALA A 130 -14.26 -10.21 9.35
CA ALA A 130 -13.79 -9.70 8.06
C ALA A 130 -12.72 -10.62 7.44
N ILE A 131 -11.74 -11.08 8.21
CA ILE A 131 -10.71 -12.03 7.73
C ILE A 131 -11.34 -13.36 7.32
N LYS A 132 -12.33 -13.88 8.07
CA LYS A 132 -13.05 -15.10 7.70
C LYS A 132 -13.83 -14.94 6.40
N ALA A 133 -14.44 -13.77 6.16
CA ALA A 133 -15.13 -13.48 4.90
C ALA A 133 -14.15 -13.46 3.71
N VAL A 134 -13.01 -12.79 3.87
CA VAL A 134 -11.94 -12.77 2.84
C VAL A 134 -11.39 -14.17 2.58
N ASN A 135 -11.16 -14.98 3.61
CA ASN A 135 -10.69 -16.35 3.44
C ASN A 135 -11.68 -17.22 2.65
N ARG A 136 -12.99 -17.08 2.88
CA ARG A 136 -14.01 -17.79 2.08
C ARG A 136 -14.01 -17.37 0.62
N ASP A 137 -13.83 -16.08 0.34
CA ASP A 137 -13.74 -15.58 -1.03
C ASP A 137 -12.50 -16.10 -1.75
N LEU A 138 -11.34 -16.11 -1.06
CA LEU A 138 -10.11 -16.70 -1.58
C LEU A 138 -10.25 -18.21 -1.84
N GLU A 139 -10.88 -18.97 -0.95
CA GLU A 139 -11.16 -20.39 -1.17
C GLU A 139 -12.04 -20.62 -2.41
N ALA A 140 -13.05 -19.79 -2.63
CA ALA A 140 -13.88 -19.85 -3.82
C ALA A 140 -13.08 -19.55 -5.10
N GLN A 141 -12.22 -18.53 -5.07
CA GLN A 141 -11.33 -18.20 -6.19
C GLN A 141 -10.35 -19.34 -6.49
N ILE A 142 -9.77 -19.98 -5.48
CA ILE A 142 -8.89 -21.15 -5.64
C ILE A 142 -9.61 -22.29 -6.35
N LEU A 143 -10.88 -22.57 -6.02
CA LEU A 143 -11.67 -23.60 -6.69
C LEU A 143 -11.90 -23.28 -8.17
N VAL A 144 -12.16 -22.01 -8.50
CA VAL A 144 -12.28 -21.56 -9.90
C VAL A 144 -10.97 -21.74 -10.65
N PHE A 145 -9.84 -21.34 -10.06
CA PHE A 145 -8.53 -21.52 -10.69
C PHE A 145 -8.16 -22.99 -10.89
N ARG A 146 -8.44 -23.86 -9.91
CA ARG A 146 -8.23 -25.31 -10.06
C ARG A 146 -9.02 -25.89 -11.22
N ARG A 147 -10.27 -25.47 -11.40
CA ARG A 147 -11.08 -25.90 -12.55
C ARG A 147 -10.46 -25.45 -13.86
N ARG A 148 -10.00 -24.20 -13.91
CA ARG A 148 -9.37 -23.65 -15.12
C ARG A 148 -8.06 -24.36 -15.48
N ILE A 149 -7.27 -24.76 -14.48
CA ILE A 149 -6.06 -25.56 -14.70
C ILE A 149 -6.41 -26.90 -15.35
N LEU A 150 -7.42 -27.62 -14.83
CA LEU A 150 -7.86 -28.89 -15.42
C LEU A 150 -8.33 -28.72 -16.88
N GLU A 151 -9.11 -27.67 -17.17
CA GLU A 151 -9.54 -27.35 -18.55
C GLU A 151 -8.34 -27.06 -19.48
N MET A 152 -7.28 -26.44 -18.96
CA MET A 152 -6.07 -26.16 -19.73
C MET A 152 -5.21 -27.41 -19.92
N GLU A 153 -5.11 -28.27 -18.91
CA GLU A 153 -4.40 -29.56 -19.01
C GLU A 153 -5.03 -30.46 -20.07
N GLU A 154 -6.37 -30.51 -20.13
CA GLU A 154 -7.10 -31.24 -21.17
C GLU A 154 -6.76 -30.71 -22.58
N LYS A 155 -6.82 -29.39 -22.77
CA LYS A 155 -6.45 -28.76 -24.05
C LYS A 155 -5.00 -29.02 -24.45
N VAL A 156 -4.07 -29.03 -23.49
CA VAL A 156 -2.67 -29.34 -23.77
C VAL A 156 -2.53 -30.80 -24.20
N ALA A 157 -3.27 -31.72 -23.60
CA ALA A 157 -3.28 -33.12 -24.01
C ALA A 157 -3.78 -33.29 -25.45
N ASP A 158 -4.85 -32.58 -25.83
CA ASP A 158 -5.40 -32.60 -27.19
C ASP A 158 -4.38 -32.06 -28.22
N LEU A 159 -3.77 -30.90 -27.92
CA LEU A 159 -2.75 -30.30 -28.80
C LEU A 159 -1.50 -31.18 -28.95
N LEU A 160 -1.12 -31.90 -27.89
CA LEU A 160 0.00 -32.85 -27.96
C LEU A 160 -0.33 -34.08 -28.82
N ALA A 161 -1.59 -34.50 -28.88
CA ALA A 161 -2.03 -35.56 -29.79
C ALA A 161 -1.97 -35.07 -31.25
N GLU A 162 -2.53 -33.89 -31.53
CA GLU A 162 -2.50 -33.28 -32.87
C GLU A 162 -1.06 -33.05 -33.37
N LYS A 163 -0.16 -32.61 -32.48
CA LYS A 163 1.26 -32.48 -32.82
C LYS A 163 1.88 -33.80 -33.26
N LYS A 164 1.58 -34.91 -32.57
CA LYS A 164 2.12 -36.23 -32.94
C LYS A 164 1.64 -36.65 -34.32
N ASP A 165 0.37 -36.40 -34.64
CA ASP A 165 -0.19 -36.71 -35.96
C ASP A 165 0.48 -35.88 -37.06
N LEU A 166 0.72 -34.59 -36.80
CA LEU A 166 1.47 -33.72 -37.71
C LEU A 166 2.93 -34.14 -37.89
N ASP A 167 3.62 -34.56 -36.82
CA ASP A 167 5.00 -35.05 -36.90
C ASP A 167 5.09 -36.32 -37.78
N ILE A 168 4.10 -37.21 -37.69
CA ILE A 168 4.00 -38.39 -38.59
C ILE A 168 3.83 -37.94 -40.04
N LEU A 169 2.95 -36.97 -40.31
CA LEU A 169 2.71 -36.46 -41.66
C LEU A 169 3.96 -35.76 -42.24
N ILE A 170 4.68 -34.98 -41.44
CA ILE A 170 5.95 -34.34 -41.84
C ILE A 170 6.98 -35.39 -42.23
N GLN A 171 7.07 -36.48 -41.46
CA GLN A 171 8.00 -37.56 -41.78
C GLN A 171 7.66 -38.25 -43.10
N GLN A 172 6.38 -38.50 -43.37
CA GLN A 172 5.92 -39.05 -44.66
C GLN A 172 6.27 -38.13 -45.84
N LEU A 173 6.02 -36.82 -45.72
CA LEU A 173 6.34 -35.84 -46.76
C LEU A 173 7.85 -35.70 -47.00
N ARG A 174 8.68 -35.93 -45.99
CA ARG A 174 10.14 -35.97 -46.13
C ARG A 174 10.58 -37.19 -46.93
N GLU A 175 10.02 -38.36 -46.63
CA GLU A 175 10.29 -39.60 -47.37
C GLU A 175 9.87 -39.47 -48.85
N GLU A 176 8.71 -38.87 -49.11
CA GLU A 176 8.23 -38.58 -50.46
C GLU A 176 9.13 -37.58 -51.21
N ASN A 177 9.60 -36.53 -50.52
CA ASN A 177 10.58 -35.59 -51.10
C ASN A 177 11.91 -36.26 -51.46
N VAL A 178 12.39 -37.18 -50.63
CA VAL A 178 13.62 -37.93 -50.93
C VAL A 178 13.43 -38.79 -52.18
N ALA A 179 12.28 -39.47 -52.30
CA ALA A 179 11.95 -40.26 -53.49
C ALA A 179 11.84 -39.39 -54.74
N LEU A 180 11.18 -38.22 -54.65
CA LEU A 180 11.07 -37.27 -55.75
C LEU A 180 12.43 -36.71 -56.18
N ASN A 181 13.32 -36.39 -55.23
CA ASN A 181 14.66 -35.92 -55.55
C ASN A 181 15.48 -37.00 -56.26
N ALA A 182 15.42 -38.26 -55.81
CA ALA A 182 16.09 -39.36 -56.49
C ALA A 182 15.59 -39.52 -57.94
N HIS A 183 14.28 -39.41 -58.16
CA HIS A 183 13.71 -39.44 -59.51
C HIS A 183 14.14 -38.23 -60.36
N ASN A 184 14.26 -37.05 -59.74
CA ASN A 184 14.73 -35.84 -60.41
C ASN A 184 16.21 -35.96 -60.81
N ASP A 185 17.05 -36.59 -59.98
CA ASP A 185 18.45 -36.88 -60.29
C ASP A 185 18.59 -37.87 -61.46
N GLU A 186 17.73 -38.89 -61.52
CA GLU A 186 17.61 -39.80 -62.67
C GLU A 186 17.24 -39.05 -63.95
N LEU A 187 16.22 -38.18 -63.87
CA LEU A 187 15.79 -37.34 -64.99
C LEU A 187 16.89 -36.38 -65.44
N GLN A 188 17.60 -35.74 -64.51
CA GLN A 188 18.75 -34.87 -64.83
C GLN A 188 19.87 -35.64 -65.52
N SER A 189 20.15 -36.86 -65.09
CA SER A 189 21.14 -37.73 -65.73
C SER A 189 20.72 -38.06 -67.16
N ALA A 190 19.45 -38.41 -67.38
CA ALA A 190 18.90 -38.66 -68.71
C ALA A 190 18.91 -37.40 -69.60
N VAL A 191 18.63 -36.23 -69.04
CA VAL A 191 18.73 -34.93 -69.73
C VAL A 191 20.18 -34.66 -70.14
N GLN A 192 21.16 -34.88 -69.26
CA GLN A 192 22.58 -34.70 -69.60
C GLN A 192 23.03 -35.64 -70.72
N GLU A 193 22.58 -36.90 -70.71
CA GLU A 193 22.84 -37.84 -71.81
C GLU A 193 22.24 -37.35 -73.13
N LEU A 194 20.99 -36.86 -73.10
CA LEU A 194 20.33 -36.27 -74.27
C LEU A 194 21.00 -34.97 -74.74
N GLU A 195 21.46 -34.11 -73.83
CA GLU A 195 22.21 -32.89 -74.14
C GLU A 195 23.54 -33.22 -74.82
N VAL A 196 24.25 -34.27 -74.41
CA VAL A 196 25.47 -34.74 -75.12
C VAL A 196 25.13 -35.20 -76.54
N VAL A 197 24.01 -35.89 -76.73
CA VAL A 197 23.52 -36.29 -78.06
C VAL A 197 23.15 -35.07 -78.91
N VAL A 198 22.46 -34.07 -78.33
CA VAL A 198 22.06 -32.81 -78.99
C VAL A 198 23.27 -31.93 -79.32
N LYS A 199 24.29 -31.88 -78.45
CA LYS A 199 25.53 -31.10 -78.64
C LYS A 199 26.41 -31.66 -79.76
N ASN A 200 26.22 -32.93 -80.12
CA ASN A 200 26.88 -33.59 -81.26
C ASN A 200 26.07 -33.50 -82.56
N MET A 201 24.90 -32.83 -82.56
CA MET A 201 24.17 -32.45 -83.79
C MET A 201 24.59 -31.05 -84.29
N PRO A 202 24.50 -30.75 -85.61
CA PRO A 202 24.87 -29.45 -86.13
C PRO A 202 23.85 -28.36 -85.72
N LEU A 203 24.40 -27.30 -85.13
CA LEU A 203 23.81 -26.02 -84.66
C LEU A 203 22.42 -25.61 -85.19
N SER A 204 21.54 -25.19 -84.26
CA SER A 204 20.79 -23.93 -84.39
C SER A 204 20.17 -23.44 -83.07
N VAL A 205 20.50 -22.19 -82.69
CA VAL A 205 19.72 -21.22 -81.88
C VAL A 205 19.49 -21.46 -80.37
N GLU A 206 20.31 -20.76 -79.57
CA GLU A 206 19.92 -19.72 -78.60
C GLU A 206 18.62 -19.87 -77.80
N ASN A 207 18.76 -20.20 -76.50
CA ASN A 207 18.23 -19.50 -75.30
C ASN A 207 17.93 -20.49 -74.17
N VAL A 208 18.81 -20.52 -73.17
CA VAL A 208 18.68 -21.34 -71.95
C VAL A 208 18.85 -20.45 -70.71
N CYS A 209 17.89 -20.60 -69.80
CA CYS A 209 17.92 -20.33 -68.35
C CYS A 209 18.17 -18.90 -67.85
N ILE A 210 17.08 -18.25 -67.43
CA ILE A 210 17.15 -17.17 -66.41
C ILE A 210 16.38 -17.51 -65.10
N GLU A 211 15.58 -18.57 -65.01
CA GLU A 211 14.60 -18.64 -63.92
C GLU A 211 15.00 -19.31 -62.58
N THR A 212 16.21 -19.85 -62.40
CA THR A 212 16.48 -20.70 -61.21
C THR A 212 17.68 -20.30 -60.34
N LYS A 213 17.98 -19.00 -60.24
CA LYS A 213 18.89 -18.45 -59.21
C LYS A 213 18.48 -17.06 -58.71
N LYS A 214 17.27 -16.89 -58.16
CA LYS A 214 17.09 -15.84 -57.15
C LYS A 214 17.73 -16.34 -55.86
N ALA A 215 19.02 -16.06 -55.68
CA ALA A 215 19.57 -15.94 -54.34
C ALA A 215 18.62 -15.03 -53.53
N LEU A 216 18.39 -15.32 -52.24
CA LEU A 216 17.75 -14.39 -51.31
C LEU A 216 18.57 -13.08 -51.28
N LEU A 217 18.35 -12.23 -52.26
CA LEU A 217 18.93 -10.90 -52.33
C LEU A 217 18.04 -10.02 -51.47
N TYR A 218 18.31 -10.03 -50.16
CA TYR A 218 17.81 -8.98 -49.29
C TYR A 218 18.26 -7.65 -49.87
N THR A 219 17.31 -6.75 -50.09
CA THR A 219 17.62 -5.39 -50.53
C THR A 219 18.41 -4.68 -49.43
N ILE A 220 19.26 -3.73 -49.83
CA ILE A 220 20.10 -2.96 -48.90
C ILE A 220 19.29 -1.73 -48.46
N PRO A 221 19.25 -1.40 -47.14
CA PRO A 221 18.63 -0.17 -46.68
C PRO A 221 19.20 1.05 -47.39
N LYS A 222 18.35 2.06 -47.63
CA LYS A 222 18.75 3.34 -48.22
C LYS A 222 18.64 4.47 -47.21
N CYS A 223 19.52 5.45 -47.30
CA CYS A 223 19.44 6.69 -46.53
C CYS A 223 19.81 7.91 -47.40
N PRO A 224 19.39 9.12 -47.00
CA PRO A 224 19.83 10.35 -47.65
C PRO A 224 21.35 10.45 -47.79
N VAL A 225 21.80 11.00 -48.92
CA VAL A 225 23.20 11.36 -49.14
C VAL A 225 23.60 12.47 -48.18
N ASP A 226 22.75 13.49 -48.10
CA ASP A 226 22.83 14.62 -47.19
C ASP A 226 21.68 14.53 -46.17
N MET A 227 22.03 14.33 -44.90
CA MET A 227 21.05 14.22 -43.82
C MET A 227 20.57 15.59 -43.32
N ASP A 228 21.32 16.65 -43.56
CA ASP A 228 20.95 18.01 -43.15
C ASP A 228 19.87 18.54 -44.10
N ASP A 229 20.01 18.31 -45.41
CA ASP A 229 18.97 18.63 -46.41
C ASP A 229 17.67 17.86 -46.12
N PHE A 230 17.78 16.57 -45.80
CA PHE A 230 16.64 15.77 -45.39
C PHE A 230 15.97 16.34 -44.13
N ASP A 231 16.76 16.68 -43.11
CA ASP A 231 16.25 17.20 -41.85
C ASP A 231 15.48 18.50 -42.04
N GLU A 232 16.02 19.43 -42.83
CA GLU A 232 15.36 20.70 -43.11
C GLU A 232 13.99 20.47 -43.79
N CYS A 233 13.95 19.71 -44.87
CA CYS A 233 12.73 19.42 -45.63
C CYS A 233 11.70 18.64 -44.81
N PHE A 234 12.15 17.62 -44.07
CA PHE A 234 11.30 16.83 -43.18
C PHE A 234 10.72 17.69 -42.05
N SER A 235 11.54 18.57 -41.48
CA SER A 235 11.16 19.48 -40.41
C SER A 235 10.11 20.52 -40.86
N TYR A 236 10.15 21.00 -42.11
CA TYR A 236 9.08 21.85 -42.65
C TYR A 236 7.77 21.06 -42.77
N ASN A 237 7.81 19.85 -43.35
CA ASN A 237 6.66 18.96 -43.45
C ASN A 237 6.01 18.65 -42.09
N PHE A 238 6.81 18.33 -41.07
CA PHE A 238 6.30 18.10 -39.71
C PHE A 238 5.61 19.36 -39.14
N THR A 239 6.22 20.54 -39.34
CA THR A 239 5.64 21.81 -38.86
C THR A 239 4.34 22.14 -39.59
N ASN A 240 4.26 21.85 -40.89
CA ASN A 240 3.07 22.05 -41.73
C ASN A 240 1.85 21.28 -41.17
N ILE A 241 2.05 20.06 -40.70
CA ILE A 241 1.01 19.27 -40.03
C ILE A 241 0.85 19.63 -38.53
N GLY A 242 1.35 20.79 -38.10
CA GLY A 242 1.16 21.35 -36.77
C GLY A 242 2.02 20.74 -35.67
N PHE A 243 3.14 20.09 -36.01
CA PHE A 243 4.15 19.71 -35.01
C PHE A 243 4.80 20.96 -34.42
N ASP A 244 4.80 21.06 -33.09
CA ASP A 244 5.37 22.20 -32.38
C ASP A 244 6.84 21.97 -32.09
N LYS A 245 7.71 22.65 -32.86
CA LYS A 245 9.17 22.62 -32.66
C LYS A 245 9.63 23.25 -31.35
N THR A 246 8.76 23.99 -30.65
CA THR A 246 9.09 24.60 -29.36
C THR A 246 8.91 23.63 -28.18
N ASP A 247 8.30 22.46 -28.41
CA ASP A 247 8.24 21.40 -27.40
C ASP A 247 9.66 20.89 -27.09
N GLU A 248 9.96 20.75 -25.80
CA GLU A 248 11.28 20.34 -25.29
C GLU A 248 11.73 18.98 -25.85
N ALA A 249 10.78 18.08 -26.14
CA ALA A 249 11.07 16.76 -26.70
C ALA A 249 11.02 16.72 -28.24
N ALA A 250 10.71 17.83 -28.91
CA ALA A 250 10.51 17.86 -30.36
C ALA A 250 11.78 17.49 -31.13
N ASN A 251 12.92 18.09 -30.76
CA ASN A 251 14.21 17.79 -31.39
C ASN A 251 14.63 16.34 -31.18
N GLU A 252 14.36 15.79 -29.99
CA GLU A 252 14.65 14.40 -29.68
C GLU A 252 13.82 13.45 -30.56
N LEU A 253 12.56 13.79 -30.85
CA LEU A 253 11.72 12.98 -31.76
C LEU A 253 12.26 13.02 -33.19
N VAL A 254 12.58 14.21 -33.70
CA VAL A 254 13.06 14.40 -35.06
C VAL A 254 14.38 13.65 -35.28
N ASP A 255 15.32 13.76 -34.34
CA ASP A 255 16.56 12.98 -34.38
C ASP A 255 16.33 11.47 -34.25
N TYR A 256 15.38 11.06 -33.41
CA TYR A 256 15.03 9.64 -33.27
C TYR A 256 14.45 9.06 -34.57
N VAL A 257 13.60 9.81 -35.27
CA VAL A 257 13.07 9.43 -36.58
C VAL A 257 14.21 9.27 -37.59
N LYS A 258 15.11 10.25 -37.72
CA LYS A 258 16.29 10.16 -38.61
C LYS A 258 17.12 8.90 -38.35
N GLN A 259 17.35 8.58 -37.08
CA GLN A 259 18.13 7.40 -36.69
C GLN A 259 17.43 6.09 -37.01
N THR A 260 16.11 6.07 -37.07
CA THR A 260 15.32 4.82 -37.07
C THR A 260 14.79 4.46 -38.45
N VAL A 261 14.24 5.40 -39.21
CA VAL A 261 13.45 5.10 -40.42
C VAL A 261 14.29 4.55 -41.58
N PHE A 262 15.59 4.80 -41.59
CA PHE A 262 16.52 4.38 -42.66
C PHE A 262 17.27 3.08 -42.35
N ARG A 263 16.97 2.40 -41.24
CA ARG A 263 17.64 1.14 -40.85
C ARG A 263 17.14 -0.10 -41.62
N GLY A 264 16.09 0.08 -42.42
CA GLY A 264 15.41 -1.02 -43.10
C GLY A 264 14.78 -2.01 -42.13
N VAL A 265 14.27 -1.49 -41.01
CA VAL A 265 13.51 -2.20 -39.98
C VAL A 265 12.08 -1.65 -40.04
N PRO A 266 11.03 -2.50 -40.11
CA PRO A 266 9.66 -2.03 -40.15
C PRO A 266 9.29 -1.23 -38.89
N LEU A 267 8.50 -0.18 -39.05
CA LEU A 267 8.06 0.69 -37.96
C LEU A 267 6.66 0.28 -37.51
N LEU A 268 6.44 0.22 -36.20
CA LEU A 268 5.14 -0.07 -35.60
C LEU A 268 4.65 1.18 -34.84
N ILE A 269 3.68 1.89 -35.41
CA ILE A 269 3.27 3.22 -34.94
C ILE A 269 1.74 3.30 -34.85
N LYS A 270 1.20 4.10 -33.92
CA LYS A 270 -0.25 4.32 -33.87
C LYS A 270 -0.76 4.98 -35.15
N ARG A 271 -1.99 4.65 -35.58
CA ARG A 271 -2.55 5.05 -36.87
C ARG A 271 -2.36 6.50 -37.28
N GLY A 272 -2.80 7.46 -36.46
CA GLY A 272 -2.71 8.89 -36.79
C GLY A 272 -1.27 9.34 -37.03
N PRO A 273 -0.38 9.22 -36.02
CA PRO A 273 1.01 9.59 -36.18
C PRO A 273 1.76 8.78 -37.25
N GLY A 274 1.45 7.50 -37.41
CA GLY A 274 2.08 6.63 -38.41
C GLY A 274 1.77 7.04 -39.85
N ILE A 275 0.52 7.37 -40.16
CA ILE A 275 0.13 7.86 -41.49
C ILE A 275 0.73 9.25 -41.74
N ASN A 276 0.70 10.13 -40.73
CA ASN A 276 1.33 11.44 -40.84
C ASN A 276 2.84 11.33 -41.12
N LEU A 277 3.55 10.48 -40.39
CA LEU A 277 4.98 10.23 -40.61
C LEU A 277 5.22 9.69 -42.03
N ALA A 278 4.41 8.72 -42.47
CA ALA A 278 4.55 8.14 -43.81
C ALA A 278 4.38 9.21 -44.90
N ASN A 279 3.36 10.07 -44.79
CA ASN A 279 3.14 11.15 -45.74
C ASN A 279 4.28 12.17 -45.72
N CYS A 280 4.78 12.56 -44.54
CA CYS A 280 5.90 13.51 -44.43
C CYS A 280 7.17 12.95 -45.09
N LEU A 281 7.46 11.67 -44.86
CA LEU A 281 8.58 10.98 -45.49
C LEU A 281 8.39 10.87 -47.01
N ALA A 282 7.17 10.60 -47.48
CA ALA A 282 6.89 10.51 -48.91
C ALA A 282 7.07 11.86 -49.62
N ASN A 283 6.60 12.93 -49.00
CA ASN A 283 6.73 14.29 -49.53
C ASN A 283 8.19 14.75 -49.53
N THR A 284 8.95 14.36 -48.51
CA THR A 284 10.36 14.73 -48.36
C THR A 284 11.28 13.93 -49.30
N ILE A 285 11.09 12.61 -49.39
CA ILE A 285 12.06 11.74 -50.06
C ILE A 285 11.85 11.70 -51.58
N TYR A 286 10.59 11.58 -52.03
CA TYR A 286 10.27 11.36 -53.45
C TYR A 286 9.07 12.18 -53.94
N GLY A 287 8.80 13.29 -53.25
CA GLY A 287 7.89 14.34 -53.69
C GLY A 287 6.39 14.00 -53.70
N GLN A 288 5.94 12.93 -53.06
CA GLN A 288 4.52 12.56 -53.02
C GLN A 288 3.84 13.06 -51.75
N SER A 289 2.73 13.79 -51.86
CA SER A 289 1.97 14.29 -50.68
C SER A 289 1.37 13.19 -49.82
N HIS A 290 1.19 12.00 -50.37
CA HIS A 290 0.64 10.83 -49.67
C HIS A 290 1.51 9.61 -49.94
N ALA A 291 1.88 8.92 -48.87
CA ALA A 291 2.51 7.61 -48.99
C ALA A 291 1.51 6.58 -49.51
N ARG A 292 2.02 5.45 -50.04
CA ARG A 292 1.15 4.34 -50.41
C ARG A 292 0.54 3.73 -49.16
N VAL A 293 -0.77 3.86 -48.99
CA VAL A 293 -1.50 3.24 -47.87
C VAL A 293 -2.23 1.99 -48.34
N PHE A 294 -2.02 0.90 -47.61
CA PHE A 294 -2.69 -0.37 -47.80
C PHE A 294 -3.45 -0.73 -46.53
N SER A 295 -4.77 -0.64 -46.58
CA SER A 295 -5.60 -0.99 -45.42
C SER A 295 -5.68 -2.51 -45.25
N TYR A 296 -5.25 -2.98 -44.08
CA TYR A 296 -5.39 -4.36 -43.66
C TYR A 296 -6.89 -4.74 -43.60
N LYS A 297 -7.23 -5.87 -44.20
CA LYS A 297 -8.61 -6.41 -44.24
C LYS A 297 -8.62 -7.81 -43.66
N SER A 298 -9.71 -8.17 -43.00
CA SER A 298 -9.92 -9.55 -42.51
C SER A 298 -9.83 -10.54 -43.69
N GLY A 299 -8.99 -11.57 -43.55
CA GLY A 299 -8.77 -12.59 -44.59
C GLY A 299 -7.70 -12.25 -45.63
N MET A 300 -7.00 -11.12 -45.50
CA MET A 300 -5.87 -10.76 -46.34
C MET A 300 -4.74 -11.79 -46.19
N LYS A 301 -4.29 -12.34 -47.32
CA LYS A 301 -3.19 -13.32 -47.34
C LYS A 301 -1.83 -12.62 -47.34
N LEU A 302 -0.82 -13.24 -46.73
CA LEU A 302 0.55 -12.70 -46.72
C LEU A 302 1.14 -12.59 -48.14
N SER A 303 0.71 -13.44 -49.07
CA SER A 303 1.06 -13.33 -50.49
C SER A 303 0.56 -12.04 -51.16
N GLU A 304 -0.51 -11.41 -50.64
CA GLU A 304 -0.96 -10.11 -51.12
C GLU A 304 -0.02 -9.00 -50.66
N ILE A 305 0.53 -9.11 -49.44
CA ILE A 305 1.51 -8.17 -48.91
C ILE A 305 2.83 -8.30 -49.69
N GLU A 306 3.30 -9.53 -49.89
CA GLU A 306 4.51 -9.80 -50.68
C GLU A 306 4.39 -9.24 -52.10
N LYS A 307 3.27 -9.51 -52.78
CA LYS A 307 3.01 -8.97 -54.11
C LYS A 307 2.96 -7.45 -54.11
N LEU A 308 2.33 -6.83 -53.11
CA LEU A 308 2.27 -5.37 -52.99
C LEU A 308 3.66 -4.76 -52.82
N LEU A 309 4.51 -5.36 -51.99
CA LEU A 309 5.86 -4.87 -51.75
C LEU A 309 6.76 -5.09 -52.98
N ALA A 310 6.56 -6.17 -53.74
CA ALA A 310 7.31 -6.45 -54.95
C ALA A 310 6.89 -5.58 -56.15
N ASP A 311 5.59 -5.38 -56.35
CA ASP A 311 5.03 -4.69 -57.53
C ASP A 311 5.09 -3.16 -57.42
N ASN A 312 5.15 -2.62 -56.20
CA ASN A 312 5.12 -1.18 -55.96
C ASN A 312 6.53 -0.58 -55.91
N ASN A 313 6.77 0.57 -56.53
CA ASN A 313 8.07 1.25 -56.51
C ASN A 313 8.17 2.40 -55.48
N ASP A 314 7.09 2.69 -54.75
CA ASP A 314 7.04 3.74 -53.74
C ASP A 314 8.03 3.42 -52.61
N ARG A 315 8.83 4.42 -52.22
CA ARG A 315 9.87 4.30 -51.20
C ARG A 315 9.28 4.14 -49.79
N VAL A 316 8.11 4.73 -49.54
CA VAL A 316 7.41 4.69 -48.26
C VAL A 316 6.06 3.98 -48.44
N ILE A 317 5.86 2.90 -47.68
CA ILE A 317 4.65 2.08 -47.71
C ILE A 317 4.06 2.01 -46.31
N CYS A 318 2.78 2.32 -46.19
CA CYS A 318 2.02 2.23 -44.95
C CYS A 318 1.02 1.08 -45.01
N ILE A 319 1.11 0.13 -44.09
CA ILE A 319 0.12 -0.93 -43.89
C ILE A 319 -0.80 -0.47 -42.75
N ASP A 320 -2.01 0.00 -43.09
CA ASP A 320 -2.95 0.61 -42.16
C ASP A 320 -3.79 -0.43 -41.40
N GLY A 321 -3.85 -0.33 -40.07
CA GLY A 321 -4.76 -1.13 -39.24
C GLY A 321 -4.33 -2.57 -38.98
N PHE A 322 -3.03 -2.82 -38.85
CA PHE A 322 -2.47 -4.10 -38.44
C PHE A 322 -3.02 -4.57 -37.08
N ILE A 323 -3.55 -5.80 -37.04
CA ILE A 323 -4.25 -6.37 -35.86
C ILE A 323 -3.39 -7.41 -35.12
N GLY A 324 -2.21 -7.77 -35.65
CA GLY A 324 -1.32 -8.75 -35.01
C GLY A 324 -1.68 -10.22 -35.21
N THR A 325 -2.73 -10.52 -35.99
CA THR A 325 -3.18 -11.90 -36.28
C THR A 325 -2.44 -12.55 -37.46
N CYS A 326 -1.27 -12.04 -37.84
CA CYS A 326 -0.48 -12.58 -38.94
C CYS A 326 0.46 -13.69 -38.44
N ASN A 327 0.79 -14.64 -39.31
CA ASN A 327 1.90 -15.56 -39.07
C ASN A 327 3.22 -14.78 -39.11
N GLU A 328 3.84 -14.53 -37.96
CA GLU A 328 5.10 -13.79 -37.83
C GLU A 328 6.26 -14.46 -38.56
N ILE A 329 6.25 -15.79 -38.63
CA ILE A 329 7.27 -16.60 -39.31
C ILE A 329 7.25 -16.33 -40.82
N GLU A 330 6.11 -15.95 -41.39
CA GLU A 330 5.98 -15.60 -42.80
C GLU A 330 6.10 -14.08 -43.03
N LEU A 331 5.49 -13.25 -42.16
CA LEU A 331 5.50 -11.81 -42.34
C LEU A 331 6.91 -11.21 -42.21
N VAL A 332 7.66 -11.59 -41.17
CA VAL A 332 9.00 -11.00 -40.93
C VAL A 332 9.92 -11.22 -42.13
N PRO A 333 10.09 -12.45 -42.67
CA PRO A 333 10.90 -12.67 -43.85
C PRO A 333 10.45 -11.91 -45.10
N ILE A 334 9.12 -11.74 -45.31
CA ILE A 334 8.60 -10.94 -46.43
C ILE A 334 9.06 -9.49 -46.29
N LEU A 335 8.92 -8.89 -45.10
CA LEU A 335 9.35 -7.50 -44.87
C LEU A 335 10.86 -7.34 -44.95
N GLU A 336 11.63 -8.32 -44.45
CA GLU A 336 13.10 -8.32 -44.51
C GLU A 336 13.64 -8.36 -45.95
N GLN A 337 12.89 -8.84 -46.94
CA GLN A 337 13.31 -8.78 -48.35
C GLN A 337 13.29 -7.34 -48.91
N HIS A 338 12.54 -6.43 -48.29
CA HIS A 338 12.29 -5.06 -48.75
C HIS A 338 12.88 -4.00 -47.82
N ARG A 339 14.12 -4.20 -47.35
CA ARG A 339 14.80 -3.26 -46.44
C ARG A 339 15.15 -1.93 -47.08
N ASP A 340 15.16 -1.86 -48.42
CA ASP A 340 15.30 -0.61 -49.16
C ASP A 340 14.05 0.28 -49.08
N LYS A 341 12.96 -0.17 -48.45
CA LYS A 341 11.71 0.60 -48.24
C LYS A 341 11.51 0.99 -46.79
N ILE A 342 10.84 2.12 -46.57
CA ILE A 342 10.35 2.51 -45.24
C ILE A 342 8.95 1.94 -45.09
N ILE A 343 8.82 0.88 -44.30
CA ILE A 343 7.55 0.18 -44.09
C ILE A 343 6.98 0.61 -42.74
N VAL A 344 5.82 1.26 -42.76
CA VAL A 344 5.09 1.72 -41.57
C VAL A 344 3.86 0.84 -41.36
N LEU A 345 3.89 -0.01 -40.35
CA LEU A 345 2.71 -0.74 -39.89
C LEU A 345 2.00 0.07 -38.83
N THR A 346 0.70 0.32 -39.03
CA THR A 346 -0.07 1.06 -38.05
C THR A 346 -1.05 0.22 -37.25
N TYR A 347 -1.20 0.54 -35.96
CA TYR A 347 -2.17 -0.10 -35.07
C TYR A 347 -3.17 0.92 -34.52
N MET A 348 -4.35 0.43 -34.10
CA MET A 348 -5.46 1.28 -33.65
C MET A 348 -5.39 1.62 -32.16
N TYR A 349 -5.08 0.64 -31.30
CA TYR A 349 -5.12 0.80 -29.84
C TYR A 349 -3.88 0.19 -29.20
N ASP A 350 -3.23 0.88 -28.26
CA ASP A 350 -1.97 0.40 -27.66
C ASP A 350 -2.14 -0.98 -27.00
N LYS A 351 -3.31 -1.22 -26.38
CA LYS A 351 -3.62 -2.49 -25.73
C LYS A 351 -3.66 -3.69 -26.69
N THR A 352 -3.87 -3.48 -28.00
CA THR A 352 -3.84 -4.61 -28.96
C THR A 352 -2.44 -5.15 -29.15
N LEU A 353 -1.41 -4.35 -28.88
CA LEU A 353 -0.01 -4.80 -28.95
C LEU A 353 0.35 -5.84 -27.89
N ARG A 354 -0.48 -6.02 -26.84
CA ARG A 354 -0.31 -7.14 -25.89
C ARG A 354 -0.53 -8.52 -26.52
N TYR A 355 -1.25 -8.57 -27.64
CA TYR A 355 -1.57 -9.81 -28.35
C TYR A 355 -0.64 -10.03 -29.55
N VAL A 356 0.27 -9.09 -29.81
CA VAL A 356 1.27 -9.22 -30.87
C VAL A 356 2.40 -10.12 -30.35
N PRO A 357 2.85 -11.12 -31.13
CA PRO A 357 3.96 -11.99 -30.75
C PRO A 357 5.21 -11.18 -30.37
N VAL A 358 5.97 -11.69 -29.40
CA VAL A 358 7.18 -11.01 -28.89
C VAL A 358 8.24 -10.91 -29.98
N GLU A 359 8.26 -11.87 -30.90
CA GLU A 359 9.11 -11.92 -32.08
C GLU A 359 8.90 -10.69 -32.98
N ILE A 360 7.66 -10.24 -33.16
CA ILE A 360 7.35 -9.01 -33.92
C ILE A 360 7.94 -7.79 -33.20
N LEU A 361 7.93 -7.74 -31.87
CA LEU A 361 8.53 -6.63 -31.11
C LEU A 361 10.07 -6.65 -31.18
N SER A 362 10.67 -7.83 -31.37
CA SER A 362 12.10 -7.97 -31.59
C SER A 362 12.54 -7.62 -33.03
N SER A 363 11.65 -7.82 -34.01
CA SER A 363 11.92 -7.57 -35.42
C SER A 363 11.52 -6.17 -35.88
N PHE A 364 10.56 -5.52 -35.22
CA PHE A 364 10.01 -4.22 -35.63
C PHE A 364 10.37 -3.13 -34.61
N CYS A 365 10.46 -1.89 -35.07
CA CYS A 365 10.70 -0.75 -34.19
C CYS A 365 9.37 -0.10 -33.77
N PHE A 366 8.99 -0.30 -32.50
CA PHE A 366 7.87 0.42 -31.91
C PHE A 366 8.22 1.89 -31.66
N ILE A 367 7.38 2.80 -32.16
CA ILE A 367 7.53 4.25 -31.94
C ILE A 367 6.21 4.81 -31.44
N SER A 368 6.27 5.50 -30.30
CA SER A 368 5.16 6.27 -29.73
C SER A 368 5.38 7.76 -29.95
N MET A 369 4.39 8.39 -30.57
CA MET A 369 4.33 9.84 -30.76
C MET A 369 3.10 10.44 -30.03
N ASP A 370 2.52 9.68 -29.11
CA ASP A 370 1.22 9.98 -28.47
C ASP A 370 1.25 11.28 -27.63
N ARG A 371 2.44 11.69 -27.19
CA ARG A 371 2.64 12.94 -26.44
C ARG A 371 2.50 14.19 -27.33
N PHE A 372 2.64 14.04 -28.64
CA PHE A 372 2.47 15.12 -29.61
C PHE A 372 1.04 15.11 -30.17
N HIS A 373 0.11 15.65 -29.39
CA HIS A 373 -1.34 15.63 -29.67
C HIS A 373 -1.70 16.13 -31.07
N ALA A 374 -0.92 17.07 -31.64
CA ALA A 374 -1.12 17.57 -32.98
C ALA A 374 -1.00 16.49 -34.08
N LEU A 375 -0.22 15.43 -33.83
CA LEU A 375 0.01 14.32 -34.75
C LEU A 375 -1.04 13.20 -34.64
N MET A 376 -1.92 13.25 -33.63
CA MET A 376 -2.91 12.19 -33.38
C MET A 376 -4.03 12.12 -34.43
N LYS A 377 -4.29 13.25 -35.11
CA LYS A 377 -5.22 13.31 -36.25
C LYS A 377 -4.41 13.28 -37.54
N ILE A 378 -4.88 12.50 -38.50
CA ILE A 378 -4.31 12.50 -39.85
C ILE A 378 -4.56 13.89 -40.47
N LYS A 379 -3.52 14.47 -41.05
CA LYS A 379 -3.57 15.78 -41.69
C LYS A 379 -3.01 15.69 -43.10
N ASP A 380 -3.53 16.57 -43.96
CA ASP A 380 -3.02 16.72 -45.32
C ASP A 380 -1.75 17.57 -45.30
N ILE A 381 -0.76 17.18 -46.09
CA ILE A 381 0.45 17.96 -46.30
C ILE A 381 0.19 19.00 -47.36
N THR A 382 0.39 20.26 -47.00
CA THR A 382 0.30 21.40 -47.93
C THR A 382 1.65 22.06 -48.18
N GLU A 383 2.73 21.52 -47.60
CA GLU A 383 4.10 21.97 -47.84
C GLU A 383 4.57 21.56 -49.24
N ASP A 384 5.47 22.36 -49.81
CA ASP A 384 6.07 22.06 -51.10
C ASP A 384 6.87 20.75 -51.06
N SER A 385 6.69 19.92 -52.08
CA SER A 385 7.35 18.62 -52.21
C SER A 385 8.85 18.75 -52.42
N SER A 386 9.62 17.80 -51.88
CA SER A 386 11.07 17.70 -52.07
C SER A 386 11.46 16.35 -52.67
N GLU A 387 12.64 16.28 -53.29
CA GLU A 387 13.24 15.03 -53.78
C GLU A 387 14.66 14.92 -53.22
N ILE A 388 14.87 13.99 -52.29
CA ILE A 388 16.15 13.79 -51.61
C ILE A 388 16.89 12.64 -52.29
N MET A 389 18.15 12.90 -52.66
CA MET A 389 19.03 11.87 -53.19
C MET A 389 19.41 10.88 -52.08
N GLU A 390 19.25 9.58 -52.35
CA GLU A 390 19.58 8.49 -51.42
C GLU A 390 20.76 7.66 -51.91
N LYS A 391 21.45 7.01 -50.96
CA LYS A 391 22.52 6.03 -51.18
C LYS A 391 22.23 4.75 -50.41
N ASP A 392 22.85 3.65 -50.84
CA ASP A 392 22.83 2.40 -50.08
C ASP A 392 23.56 2.59 -48.75
N SER A 393 22.92 2.17 -47.67
CA SER A 393 23.38 2.22 -46.29
C SER A 393 23.48 0.78 -45.77
N PRO A 394 24.58 0.06 -46.11
CA PRO A 394 24.79 -1.28 -45.59
C PRO A 394 24.83 -1.25 -44.06
N ASN A 395 24.20 -2.24 -43.43
CA ASN A 395 24.02 -2.32 -41.98
C ASN A 395 25.28 -1.85 -41.24
N GLN A 396 25.12 -0.81 -40.44
CA GLN A 396 26.18 -0.37 -39.55
C GLN A 396 26.52 -1.54 -38.62
N ASN A 397 27.82 -1.87 -38.56
CA ASN A 397 28.35 -2.94 -37.72
C ASN A 397 27.75 -2.86 -36.31
N LYS A 398 27.40 -4.01 -35.70
CA LYS A 398 26.93 -4.08 -34.31
C LYS A 398 27.78 -3.17 -33.44
N CYS A 399 27.18 -2.12 -32.89
CA CYS A 399 27.89 -1.14 -32.07
C CYS A 399 28.57 -1.88 -30.90
N LYS A 400 29.76 -1.45 -30.50
CA LYS A 400 30.49 -2.08 -29.40
C LYS A 400 29.67 -1.96 -28.11
N ASP A 401 29.77 -2.96 -27.24
CA ASP A 401 29.13 -2.93 -25.92
C ASP A 401 29.55 -1.65 -25.17
N ASN A 402 28.57 -0.84 -24.76
CA ASN A 402 28.79 0.46 -24.14
C ASN A 402 27.94 0.60 -22.86
N ARG A 403 28.27 1.59 -22.03
CA ARG A 403 27.58 1.80 -20.75
C ARG A 403 26.08 2.05 -20.93
N SER A 404 25.68 2.78 -21.96
CA SER A 404 24.27 3.10 -22.24
C SER A 404 23.46 1.85 -22.54
N ARG A 405 23.99 0.92 -23.34
CA ARG A 405 23.36 -0.38 -23.61
C ARG A 405 23.09 -1.18 -22.34
N LYS A 406 24.04 -1.19 -21.40
CA LYS A 406 23.88 -1.88 -20.10
C LYS A 406 22.80 -1.24 -19.25
N ILE A 407 22.79 0.10 -19.16
CA ILE A 407 21.75 0.85 -18.43
C ILE A 407 20.37 0.55 -19.04
N PHE A 408 20.25 0.63 -20.36
CA PHE A 408 19.00 0.36 -21.05
C PHE A 408 18.52 -1.07 -20.84
N MET A 409 19.42 -2.07 -21.00
CA MET A 409 19.07 -3.48 -20.82
C MET A 409 18.53 -3.75 -19.42
N GLU A 410 19.19 -3.22 -18.38
CA GLU A 410 18.73 -3.32 -17.00
C GLU A 410 17.34 -2.68 -16.82
N ILE A 411 17.10 -1.49 -17.38
CA ILE A 411 15.77 -0.83 -17.32
C ILE A 411 14.72 -1.67 -18.03
N ALA A 412 14.99 -2.13 -19.25
CA ALA A 412 14.05 -2.89 -20.06
C ALA A 412 13.64 -4.19 -19.37
N GLN A 413 14.60 -4.95 -18.84
CA GLN A 413 14.33 -6.20 -18.13
C GLN A 413 13.58 -5.97 -16.81
N GLU A 414 13.94 -4.95 -16.03
CA GLU A 414 13.21 -4.60 -14.79
C GLU A 414 11.77 -4.15 -15.09
N CYS A 415 11.52 -3.54 -16.25
CA CYS A 415 10.18 -3.19 -16.73
C CYS A 415 9.39 -4.37 -17.35
N GLY A 416 9.96 -5.59 -17.36
CA GLY A 416 9.29 -6.79 -17.82
C GLY A 416 9.42 -7.08 -19.32
N ILE A 417 10.34 -6.42 -20.03
CA ILE A 417 10.69 -6.79 -21.41
C ILE A 417 11.61 -8.00 -21.39
N ASP A 418 11.33 -8.99 -22.24
CA ASP A 418 12.17 -10.17 -22.37
C ASP A 418 13.56 -9.82 -22.91
N PHE A 419 14.53 -10.69 -22.66
CA PHE A 419 15.92 -10.45 -23.04
C PHE A 419 16.12 -10.31 -24.55
N ALA A 420 15.40 -11.08 -25.39
CA ALA A 420 15.61 -11.06 -26.83
C ALA A 420 15.12 -9.73 -27.42
N THR A 421 13.93 -9.28 -27.03
CA THR A 421 13.38 -7.98 -27.44
C THR A 421 14.23 -6.82 -26.92
N ALA A 422 14.62 -6.86 -25.64
CA ALA A 422 15.49 -5.83 -25.07
C ALA A 422 16.85 -5.79 -25.78
N SER A 423 17.42 -6.94 -26.13
CA SER A 423 18.66 -7.03 -26.92
C SER A 423 18.49 -6.42 -28.31
N ALA A 424 17.39 -6.71 -29.01
CA ALA A 424 17.12 -6.14 -30.32
C ALA A 424 17.00 -4.60 -30.26
N MET A 425 16.31 -4.06 -29.25
CA MET A 425 16.21 -2.61 -29.04
C MET A 425 17.59 -1.95 -28.81
N THR A 426 18.50 -2.65 -28.12
CA THR A 426 19.86 -2.13 -27.85
C THR A 426 20.74 -2.03 -29.09
N ASP A 427 20.38 -2.69 -30.20
CA ASP A 427 21.11 -2.58 -31.48
C ASP A 427 21.04 -1.18 -32.10
N SER A 428 20.12 -0.32 -31.64
CA SER A 428 20.05 1.10 -32.01
C SER A 428 20.85 2.04 -31.11
N ILE A 429 21.42 1.56 -30.00
CA ILE A 429 22.02 2.43 -28.98
C ILE A 429 23.52 2.57 -29.24
N GLU A 430 23.90 3.73 -29.75
CA GLU A 430 25.29 4.10 -30.00
C GLU A 430 25.93 4.83 -28.83
N ASP A 431 25.12 5.61 -28.11
CA ASP A 431 25.56 6.55 -27.08
C ASP A 431 24.43 6.82 -26.04
N GLU A 432 24.64 7.79 -25.16
CA GLU A 432 23.63 8.19 -24.16
C GLU A 432 22.42 8.90 -24.80
N ALA A 433 22.61 9.68 -25.87
CA ALA A 433 21.53 10.41 -26.53
C ALA A 433 20.54 9.44 -27.22
N SER A 434 21.05 8.51 -28.02
CA SER A 434 20.27 7.43 -28.64
C SER A 434 19.54 6.57 -27.60
N MET A 435 20.18 6.24 -26.47
CA MET A 435 19.49 5.56 -25.35
C MET A 435 18.31 6.39 -24.83
N ASN A 436 18.49 7.69 -24.58
CA ASN A 436 17.43 8.56 -24.07
C ASN A 436 16.24 8.64 -25.04
N ARG A 437 16.51 8.70 -26.35
CA ARG A 437 15.45 8.69 -27.38
C ARG A 437 14.65 7.40 -27.39
N ILE A 438 15.31 6.25 -27.30
CA ILE A 438 14.62 4.95 -27.21
C ILE A 438 13.82 4.85 -25.91
N LEU A 439 14.34 5.37 -24.79
CA LEU A 439 13.56 5.45 -23.55
C LEU A 439 12.30 6.29 -23.74
N LEU A 440 12.41 7.48 -24.32
CA LEU A 440 11.32 8.43 -24.51
C LEU A 440 10.24 7.95 -25.49
N PHE A 441 10.63 7.34 -26.60
CA PHE A 441 9.73 7.08 -27.73
C PHE A 441 9.45 5.60 -27.99
N THR A 442 10.16 4.67 -27.33
CA THR A 442 9.94 3.23 -27.49
C THR A 442 9.63 2.57 -26.15
N LEU A 443 10.63 2.46 -25.27
CA LEU A 443 10.54 1.60 -24.09
C LEU A 443 9.49 2.09 -23.10
N LEU A 444 9.61 3.32 -22.60
CA LEU A 444 8.73 3.82 -21.54
C LEU A 444 7.28 3.99 -22.01
N PRO A 445 7.00 4.50 -23.22
CA PRO A 445 5.65 4.48 -23.76
C PRO A 445 5.09 3.07 -23.92
N PHE A 446 5.90 2.09 -24.33
CA PHE A 446 5.43 0.71 -24.43
C PHE A 446 5.06 0.15 -23.05
N VAL A 447 5.89 0.40 -22.03
CA VAL A 447 5.64 -0.03 -20.65
C VAL A 447 4.35 0.60 -20.09
N VAL A 448 4.13 1.90 -20.32
CA VAL A 448 2.93 2.59 -19.83
C VAL A 448 1.68 2.24 -20.63
N SER A 449 1.71 2.38 -21.95
CA SER A 449 0.51 2.29 -22.79
C SER A 449 0.15 0.85 -23.18
N VAL A 450 1.16 -0.01 -23.38
CA VAL A 450 0.95 -1.42 -23.75
C VAL A 450 0.92 -2.27 -22.49
N ILE A 451 1.99 -2.35 -21.70
CA ILE A 451 2.07 -3.22 -20.51
C ILE A 451 1.16 -2.72 -19.38
N GLY A 452 0.93 -1.41 -19.28
CA GLY A 452 0.01 -0.82 -18.31
C GLY A 452 0.58 -0.72 -16.90
N VAL A 453 1.91 -0.58 -16.76
CA VAL A 453 2.59 -0.42 -15.46
C VAL A 453 3.38 0.89 -15.44
N ASN A 454 3.56 1.47 -14.25
CA ASN A 454 4.42 2.65 -14.10
C ASN A 454 5.90 2.20 -14.12
N PRO A 455 6.72 2.70 -15.07
CA PRO A 455 8.10 2.24 -15.24
C PRO A 455 8.99 2.62 -14.05
N TYR A 456 8.71 3.71 -13.34
CA TYR A 456 9.42 4.08 -12.11
C TYR A 456 9.11 3.13 -10.96
N ASN A 457 7.91 2.56 -10.89
CA ASN A 457 7.59 1.55 -9.88
C ASN A 457 8.26 0.19 -10.16
N CYS A 458 8.54 -0.12 -11.43
CA CYS A 458 9.11 -1.39 -11.85
C CYS A 458 10.64 -1.38 -11.88
N SER A 459 11.27 -0.27 -12.27
CA SER A 459 12.72 -0.22 -12.50
C SER A 459 13.48 0.64 -11.47
N LYS A 460 14.24 -0.02 -10.61
CA LYS A 460 15.22 0.63 -9.72
C LYS A 460 16.33 1.30 -10.51
N ARG A 461 16.69 0.74 -11.67
CA ARG A 461 17.69 1.33 -12.55
C ARG A 461 17.20 2.65 -13.16
N LEU A 462 15.95 2.71 -13.60
CA LEU A 462 15.33 3.94 -14.10
C LEU A 462 15.29 5.00 -13.01
N GLN A 463 14.85 4.66 -11.79
CA GLN A 463 14.86 5.59 -10.65
C GLN A 463 16.25 6.18 -10.39
N LYS A 464 17.31 5.37 -10.47
CA LYS A 464 18.70 5.85 -10.29
C LYS A 464 19.19 6.70 -11.46
N TYR A 465 18.74 6.41 -12.67
CA TYR A 465 19.23 7.08 -13.88
C TYR A 465 18.48 8.39 -14.16
N ALA A 466 17.15 8.33 -14.15
CA ALA A 466 16.22 9.39 -14.52
C ALA A 466 15.29 9.85 -13.37
N GLY A 467 15.53 9.44 -12.13
CA GLY A 467 14.88 10.03 -10.95
C GLY A 467 15.51 11.36 -10.53
N GLU A 468 15.04 11.96 -9.43
CA GLU A 468 15.40 13.32 -8.99
C GLU A 468 16.91 13.59 -8.94
N SER A 469 17.68 12.63 -8.38
CA SER A 469 19.15 12.70 -8.24
C SER A 469 19.93 12.10 -9.42
N GLY A 470 19.22 11.67 -10.46
CA GLY A 470 19.77 11.05 -11.66
C GLY A 470 20.54 12.02 -12.55
N ARG A 471 21.36 11.47 -13.44
CA ARG A 471 22.17 12.23 -14.42
C ARG A 471 21.63 12.17 -15.86
N CYS A 472 20.45 11.58 -16.05
CA CYS A 472 19.77 11.51 -17.33
C CYS A 472 19.58 12.93 -17.93
N PRO A 473 20.03 13.19 -19.17
CA PRO A 473 19.87 14.48 -19.83
C PRO A 473 18.40 14.90 -19.93
N ASN A 474 17.52 13.97 -20.30
CA ASN A 474 16.10 14.23 -20.51
C ASN A 474 15.24 13.91 -19.27
N LYS A 475 15.83 13.96 -18.06
CA LYS A 475 15.14 13.52 -16.82
C LYS A 475 13.82 14.25 -16.56
N GLU A 476 13.76 15.55 -16.81
CA GLU A 476 12.57 16.36 -16.54
C GLU A 476 11.42 15.94 -17.45
N THR A 477 11.71 15.73 -18.74
CA THR A 477 10.74 15.22 -19.71
C THR A 477 10.32 13.79 -19.37
N ILE A 478 11.25 12.90 -19.06
CA ILE A 478 10.93 11.50 -18.70
C ILE A 478 10.08 11.45 -17.43
N MET A 479 10.44 12.19 -16.37
CA MET A 479 9.65 12.28 -15.13
C MET A 479 8.26 12.87 -15.38
N ARG A 480 8.15 13.95 -16.18
CA ARG A 480 6.86 14.55 -16.51
C ARG A 480 5.95 13.61 -17.28
N TRP A 481 6.51 12.78 -18.16
CA TRP A 481 5.74 11.89 -19.03
C TRP A 481 5.45 10.51 -18.43
N PHE A 482 6.31 10.00 -17.55
CA PHE A 482 6.25 8.61 -17.07
C PHE A 482 6.46 8.43 -15.57
N GLY A 483 6.79 9.51 -14.84
CA GLY A 483 7.03 9.55 -13.39
C GLY A 483 5.83 9.20 -12.54
#